data_AF-A0A8J3PRM1-F1
#
_entry.id   AF-A0A8J3PRM1-F1
#
_cell.length_a   1.000
_cell.length_b   1.000
_cell.length_c   1.000
_cell.angle_alpha   90.00
_cell.angle_beta   90.00
_cell.angle_gamma   90.00
#
_symmetry.space_group_name_H-M   'P 1'
#
loop_
_entity.id
_entity.type
_entity.pdbx_description
1 polymer ?
#
loop_
_entity_poly.entity_id
_entity_poly.type
_entity_poly.pdbx_seq_one_letter_code
_entity_poly.pdbx_strand_id
1 'polypeptide(L)'
;MNDLDDLVTSLRPDTDDAYQRRFESDLVRAFATPRRRSFSLRLRFVAVAVPVVLASVVAAVVLAPPAPSGDHSVSAASLQQMLLVGTEEPVITVFLCKQDDPWPACGGKTEDPTGGGTAITDQEKENVEKALTTMPGVENVAFEDKAVLYDRFRNNVLKSGEHSELLGVIKMGDMSESLRIIMKPGADWGPVIETARGMPGVANVVDQRCDSSC
;
A
#
# COMPACT_ATOMS: atom_id res chain seq x y z
N MET A 1 -1.62 7.37 50.10
CA MET A 1 -0.85 7.17 48.86
C MET A 1 -1.80 6.54 47.86
N ASN A 2 -2.56 7.34 47.11
CA ASN A 2 -3.43 6.98 45.98
C ASN A 2 -4.04 8.29 45.45
N ASP A 3 -3.19 9.22 45.00
CA ASP A 3 -3.65 10.58 44.60
C ASP A 3 -2.93 11.08 43.33
N LEU A 4 -2.25 10.18 42.61
CA LEU A 4 -1.47 10.50 41.41
C LEU A 4 -2.02 9.84 40.15
N ASP A 5 -2.76 8.73 40.25
CA ASP A 5 -3.35 8.06 39.09
C ASP A 5 -4.63 8.76 38.56
N ASP A 6 -5.41 9.42 39.43
CA ASP A 6 -6.61 10.15 39.01
C ASP A 6 -6.29 11.45 38.25
N LEU A 7 -5.11 12.03 38.46
CA LEU A 7 -4.67 13.25 37.75
C LEU A 7 -4.20 12.97 36.33
N VAL A 8 -3.74 11.75 36.02
CA VAL A 8 -3.29 11.37 34.67
C VAL A 8 -4.48 11.10 33.73
N THR A 9 -5.64 10.72 34.29
CA THR A 9 -6.82 10.35 33.50
C THR A 9 -7.68 11.57 33.12
N SER A 10 -7.56 12.68 33.85
CA SER A 10 -8.29 13.93 33.58
C SER A 10 -7.67 14.82 32.49
N LEU A 11 -6.47 14.50 31.98
CA LEU A 11 -5.74 15.36 31.04
C LEU A 11 -5.62 14.80 29.61
N ARG A 12 -6.30 13.69 29.29
CA ARG A 12 -6.48 13.28 27.89
C ARG A 12 -7.67 14.04 27.31
N PRO A 13 -7.45 15.03 26.41
CA PRO A 13 -8.55 15.63 25.68
C PRO A 13 -9.21 14.56 24.82
N ASP A 14 -10.53 14.53 24.88
CA ASP A 14 -11.44 13.62 24.17
C ASP A 14 -11.42 13.94 22.65
N THR A 15 -10.30 13.63 22.00
CA THR A 15 -10.05 13.95 20.58
C THR A 15 -10.70 12.94 19.64
N ASP A 16 -11.00 11.74 20.13
CA ASP A 16 -11.62 10.67 19.35
C ASP A 16 -13.07 11.03 19.01
N ASP A 17 -13.76 11.66 19.96
CA ASP A 17 -15.16 12.08 19.84
C ASP A 17 -15.35 13.21 18.82
N ALA A 18 -14.39 14.12 18.75
CA ALA A 18 -14.37 15.21 17.77
C ALA A 18 -14.04 14.70 16.36
N TYR A 19 -13.19 13.67 16.25
CA TYR A 19 -12.83 13.05 14.98
C TYR A 19 -14.01 12.26 14.40
N GLN A 20 -14.66 11.43 15.22
CA GLN A 20 -15.81 10.61 14.85
C GLN A 20 -16.95 11.47 14.28
N ARG A 21 -17.28 12.59 14.96
CA ARG A 21 -18.36 13.50 14.52
C ARG A 21 -18.06 14.18 13.19
N ARG A 22 -16.79 14.48 12.90
CA ARG A 22 -16.40 15.11 11.64
C ARG A 22 -16.52 14.14 10.47
N PHE A 23 -16.10 12.89 10.67
CA PHE A 23 -16.19 11.82 9.67
C PHE A 23 -17.64 11.53 9.25
N GLU A 24 -18.57 11.44 10.22
CA GLU A 24 -19.99 11.23 9.89
C GLU A 24 -20.60 12.40 9.11
N SER A 25 -20.22 13.65 9.43
CA SER A 25 -20.74 14.82 8.73
C SER A 25 -20.30 14.91 7.27
N ASP A 26 -19.09 14.40 6.97
CA ASP A 26 -18.55 14.37 5.61
C ASP A 26 -19.19 13.24 4.77
N LEU A 27 -19.49 12.09 5.38
CA LEU A 27 -20.22 11.00 4.72
C LEU A 27 -21.63 11.42 4.28
N VAL A 28 -22.38 12.11 5.14
CA VAL A 28 -23.73 12.60 4.80
C VAL A 28 -23.70 13.57 3.61
N ARG A 29 -22.66 14.40 3.51
CA ARG A 29 -22.50 15.34 2.39
C ARG A 29 -22.08 14.65 1.09
N ALA A 30 -21.29 13.57 1.18
CA ALA A 30 -20.87 12.78 0.01
C ALA A 30 -22.04 12.00 -0.63
N PHE A 31 -23.03 11.56 0.16
CA PHE A 31 -24.20 10.83 -0.34
C PHE A 31 -25.39 11.72 -0.74
N ALA A 32 -25.26 13.05 -0.66
CA ALA A 32 -26.24 13.98 -1.20
C ALA A 32 -26.13 14.05 -2.74
N THR A 33 -26.79 13.12 -3.43
CA THR A 33 -26.76 12.98 -4.90
C THR A 33 -27.30 14.24 -5.63
N PRO A 34 -26.58 14.78 -6.64
CA PRO A 34 -27.16 15.76 -7.53
C PRO A 34 -28.04 15.11 -8.61
N ARG A 35 -29.24 15.66 -8.77
CA ARG A 35 -30.29 15.26 -9.74
C ARG A 35 -29.78 15.39 -11.18
N ARG A 36 -29.41 14.27 -11.82
CA ARG A 36 -28.99 14.21 -13.24
C ARG A 36 -30.14 14.58 -14.19
N ARG A 37 -29.95 15.65 -14.96
CA ARG A 37 -30.73 15.96 -16.19
C ARG A 37 -30.26 15.04 -17.32
N SER A 38 -31.18 14.24 -17.86
CA SER A 38 -30.94 13.38 -19.02
C SER A 38 -30.88 14.22 -20.31
N PHE A 39 -29.75 14.21 -21.00
CA PHE A 39 -29.63 14.67 -22.39
C PHE A 39 -29.76 13.47 -23.33
N SER A 40 -30.79 13.47 -24.17
CA SER A 40 -30.99 12.47 -25.22
C SER A 40 -30.23 12.88 -26.49
N LEU A 41 -29.31 12.04 -26.98
CA LEU A 41 -28.72 12.20 -28.31
C LEU A 41 -29.30 11.13 -29.26
N ARG A 42 -29.95 11.61 -30.31
CA ARG A 42 -30.47 10.82 -31.43
C ARG A 42 -29.32 10.44 -32.36
N LEU A 43 -28.99 9.16 -32.48
CA LEU A 43 -28.09 8.64 -33.51
C LEU A 43 -28.88 8.22 -34.76
N ARG A 44 -28.62 8.90 -35.88
CA ARG A 44 -29.08 8.51 -37.22
C ARG A 44 -28.07 7.51 -37.80
N PHE A 45 -28.54 6.32 -38.15
CA PHE A 45 -27.78 5.33 -38.91
C PHE A 45 -27.69 5.76 -40.39
N VAL A 46 -26.49 5.77 -40.94
CA VAL A 46 -26.26 5.79 -42.39
C VAL A 46 -25.44 4.54 -42.72
N ALA A 47 -26.09 3.60 -43.42
CA ALA A 47 -25.46 2.44 -44.02
C ALA A 47 -24.83 2.85 -45.35
N VAL A 48 -23.56 2.50 -45.56
CA VAL A 48 -22.93 2.49 -46.89
C VAL A 48 -22.19 1.18 -47.05
N ALA A 49 -22.46 0.52 -48.17
CA ALA A 49 -21.97 -0.79 -48.55
C ALA A 49 -20.85 -0.69 -49.60
N VAL A 50 -19.82 -1.55 -49.44
CA VAL A 50 -18.97 -2.19 -50.49
C VAL A 50 -17.98 -1.25 -51.23
N PRO A 51 -16.72 -1.65 -51.61
CA PRO A 51 -16.21 -2.99 -51.91
C PRO A 51 -14.88 -3.42 -51.27
N VAL A 52 -14.64 -4.74 -51.34
CA VAL A 52 -13.36 -5.42 -51.10
C VAL A 52 -12.33 -4.99 -52.16
N VAL A 53 -11.24 -4.36 -51.72
CA VAL A 53 -9.99 -4.24 -52.50
C VAL A 53 -8.87 -4.79 -51.61
N LEU A 54 -8.34 -5.96 -51.99
CA LEU A 54 -7.13 -6.52 -51.43
C LEU A 54 -5.94 -5.63 -51.85
N ALA A 55 -5.55 -4.71 -50.98
CA ALA A 55 -4.28 -4.00 -51.06
C ALA A 55 -3.64 -4.04 -49.67
N SER A 56 -2.53 -4.76 -49.60
CA SER A 56 -1.66 -4.89 -48.42
C SER A 56 -1.14 -3.53 -47.98
N VAL A 57 -1.74 -2.97 -46.92
CA VAL A 57 -1.17 -1.86 -46.17
C VAL A 57 -0.49 -2.45 -44.94
N VAL A 58 0.84 -2.46 -44.94
CA VAL A 58 1.64 -2.65 -43.73
C VAL A 58 1.36 -1.44 -42.85
N ALA A 59 0.41 -1.57 -41.93
CA ALA A 59 0.22 -0.60 -40.87
C ALA A 59 1.40 -0.76 -39.90
N ALA A 60 2.41 0.07 -40.05
CA ALA A 60 3.38 0.30 -38.99
C ALA A 60 2.62 0.85 -37.79
N VAL A 61 2.32 -0.03 -36.82
CA VAL A 61 1.83 0.36 -35.50
C VAL A 61 2.97 1.14 -34.86
N VAL A 62 2.92 2.47 -34.97
CA VAL A 62 3.72 3.34 -34.12
C VAL A 62 3.21 3.10 -32.70
N LEU A 63 3.98 2.34 -31.92
CA LEU A 63 3.87 2.22 -30.47
C LEU A 63 4.15 3.59 -29.86
N ALA A 64 3.16 4.49 -29.91
CA ALA A 64 3.15 5.64 -29.03
C ALA A 64 2.74 5.12 -27.65
N PRO A 65 3.58 5.22 -26.60
CA PRO A 65 3.11 4.96 -25.25
C PRO A 65 1.95 5.91 -24.95
N PRO A 66 0.86 5.43 -24.31
CA PRO A 66 -0.21 6.31 -23.88
C PRO A 66 0.40 7.40 -22.98
N ALA A 67 0.04 8.66 -23.28
CA ALA A 67 0.41 9.79 -22.45
C ALA A 67 -0.06 9.55 -21.01
N PRO A 68 0.74 9.89 -19.98
CA PRO A 68 0.33 9.74 -18.59
C PRO A 68 -0.87 10.66 -18.34
N SER A 69 -2.06 10.08 -18.25
CA SER A 69 -3.23 10.71 -17.65
C SER A 69 -2.90 10.99 -16.18
N GLY A 70 -3.09 12.24 -15.77
CA GLY A 70 -2.73 12.77 -14.44
C GLY A 70 -3.56 12.23 -13.27
N ASP A 71 -3.57 10.91 -13.09
CA ASP A 71 -3.87 10.28 -11.82
C ASP A 71 -2.55 10.01 -11.11
N HIS A 72 -2.31 10.73 -10.01
CA HIS A 72 -1.18 10.48 -9.12
C HIS A 72 -1.38 9.15 -8.37
N SER A 73 -1.27 8.04 -9.09
CA SER A 73 -1.27 6.70 -8.49
C SER A 73 0.14 6.39 -7.99
N VAL A 74 0.28 6.34 -6.66
CA VAL A 74 1.53 5.90 -6.04
C VAL A 74 1.50 4.38 -5.97
N SER A 75 2.50 3.73 -6.55
CA SER A 75 2.56 2.27 -6.50
C SER A 75 2.84 1.77 -5.08
N ALA A 76 2.32 0.59 -4.73
CA ALA A 76 2.61 -0.06 -3.45
C ALA A 76 4.12 -0.26 -3.24
N ALA A 77 4.88 -0.58 -4.30
CA ALA A 77 6.32 -0.72 -4.23
C ALA A 77 7.03 0.61 -3.90
N SER A 78 6.61 1.71 -4.53
CA SER A 78 7.16 3.05 -4.25
C SER A 78 6.86 3.49 -2.81
N LEU A 79 5.66 3.19 -2.31
CA LEU A 79 5.29 3.39 -0.91
C LEU A 79 6.19 2.61 0.04
N GLN A 80 6.40 1.33 -0.24
CA GLN A 80 7.26 0.46 0.55
C GLN A 80 8.71 0.97 0.56
N GLN A 81 9.25 1.44 -0.57
CA GLN A 81 10.59 2.03 -0.62
C GLN A 81 10.70 3.26 0.29
N MET A 82 9.73 4.19 0.23
CA MET A 82 9.73 5.37 1.11
C MET A 82 9.66 5.03 2.60
N LEU A 83 9.04 3.91 2.97
CA LEU A 83 8.98 3.42 4.36
C LEU A 83 10.31 2.84 4.86
N LEU A 84 11.25 2.53 3.97
CA LEU A 84 12.51 1.89 4.33
C LEU A 84 13.66 2.88 4.48
N VAL A 85 13.50 4.11 3.97
CA VAL A 85 14.50 5.17 4.09
C VAL A 85 14.69 5.56 5.56
N GLY A 86 15.93 5.56 6.04
CA GLY A 86 16.29 6.15 7.33
C GLY A 86 16.39 5.19 8.53
N THR A 87 16.48 3.87 8.31
CA THR A 87 16.88 2.94 9.36
C THR A 87 18.40 2.91 9.50
N GLU A 88 18.93 3.15 10.70
CA GLU A 88 20.38 3.14 10.96
C GLU A 88 21.03 1.76 10.81
N GLU A 89 20.23 0.70 10.98
CA GLU A 89 20.64 -0.69 10.81
C GLU A 89 19.80 -1.34 9.71
N PRO A 90 20.43 -2.10 8.79
CA PRO A 90 19.71 -2.83 7.78
C PRO A 90 18.83 -3.89 8.45
N VAL A 91 17.57 -4.00 8.01
CA VAL A 91 16.63 -5.04 8.44
C VAL A 91 15.93 -5.71 7.25
N ILE A 92 15.30 -6.85 7.51
CA ILE A 92 14.33 -7.43 6.57
C ILE A 92 12.96 -6.88 6.93
N THR A 93 12.23 -6.35 5.96
CA THR A 93 10.83 -5.94 6.15
C THR A 93 9.92 -6.82 5.32
N VAL A 94 9.00 -7.50 6.00
CA VAL A 94 7.98 -8.36 5.38
C VAL A 94 6.67 -7.60 5.38
N PHE A 95 6.21 -7.16 4.22
CA PHE A 95 4.91 -6.50 4.07
C PHE A 95 3.81 -7.54 3.94
N LEU A 96 2.74 -7.37 4.71
CA LEU A 96 1.60 -8.26 4.74
C LEU A 96 0.54 -7.82 3.73
N CYS A 97 -0.20 -8.79 3.21
CA CYS A 97 -1.34 -8.55 2.33
C CYS A 97 -2.39 -7.70 3.04
N LYS A 98 -2.85 -6.64 2.35
CA LYS A 98 -3.98 -5.82 2.81
C LYS A 98 -5.22 -6.06 1.95
N GLN A 99 -6.33 -5.43 2.34
CA GLN A 99 -7.51 -5.40 1.50
C GLN A 99 -7.19 -4.63 0.21
N ASP A 100 -7.68 -5.13 -0.93
CA ASP A 100 -7.50 -4.51 -2.25
C ASP A 100 -6.02 -4.40 -2.65
N ASP A 101 -5.22 -5.35 -2.16
CA ASP A 101 -3.79 -5.40 -2.42
C ASP A 101 -3.51 -5.79 -3.89
N PRO A 102 -2.65 -5.06 -4.63
CA PRO A 102 -2.38 -5.34 -6.04
C PRO A 102 -1.36 -6.47 -6.25
N TRP A 103 -0.73 -6.99 -5.19
CA TRP A 103 0.28 -8.04 -5.28
C TRP A 103 -0.36 -9.38 -5.64
N PRO A 104 0.16 -10.11 -6.65
CA PRO A 104 -0.36 -11.43 -7.03
C PRO A 104 -0.33 -12.46 -5.89
N ALA A 105 0.65 -12.35 -4.98
CA ALA A 105 0.74 -13.19 -3.78
C ALA A 105 -0.48 -13.03 -2.85
N CYS A 106 -1.16 -11.89 -2.92
CA CYS A 106 -2.37 -11.57 -2.17
C CYS A 106 -3.66 -11.85 -2.96
N GLY A 107 -3.58 -12.50 -4.12
CA GLY A 107 -4.70 -12.68 -5.04
C GLY A 107 -5.02 -11.44 -5.90
N GLY A 108 -4.16 -10.41 -5.83
CA GLY A 108 -4.33 -9.18 -6.58
C GLY A 108 -3.89 -9.27 -8.04
N LYS A 109 -4.18 -8.21 -8.79
CA LYS A 109 -3.75 -8.04 -10.18
C LYS A 109 -3.10 -6.67 -10.34
N THR A 110 -1.84 -6.64 -10.75
CA THR A 110 -1.07 -5.41 -10.92
C THR A 110 -1.64 -4.46 -11.98
N GLU A 111 -2.46 -4.97 -12.88
CA GLU A 111 -3.15 -4.23 -13.94
C GLU A 111 -4.56 -3.74 -13.54
N ASP A 112 -5.06 -4.17 -12.38
CA ASP A 112 -6.35 -3.75 -11.85
C ASP A 112 -6.15 -2.55 -10.90
N PRO A 113 -6.76 -1.38 -11.19
CA PRO A 113 -6.64 -0.20 -10.33
C PRO A 113 -7.24 -0.41 -8.93
N THR A 114 -8.08 -1.44 -8.76
CA THR A 114 -8.66 -1.81 -7.47
C THR A 114 -7.81 -2.81 -6.70
N GLY A 115 -6.73 -3.34 -7.29
CA GLY A 115 -5.85 -4.35 -6.69
C GLY A 115 -6.50 -5.72 -6.58
N GLY A 116 -7.67 -5.83 -5.95
CA GLY A 116 -8.52 -7.02 -5.89
C GLY A 116 -8.03 -8.13 -4.95
N GLY A 117 -6.89 -7.94 -4.29
CA GLY A 117 -6.33 -8.88 -3.32
C GLY A 117 -7.06 -8.89 -1.97
N THR A 118 -6.79 -9.92 -1.19
CA THR A 118 -7.37 -10.13 0.14
C THR A 118 -6.37 -9.85 1.24
N ALA A 119 -6.85 -9.26 2.34
CA ALA A 119 -6.05 -9.05 3.53
C ALA A 119 -5.59 -10.38 4.14
N ILE A 120 -4.42 -10.36 4.78
CA ILE A 120 -3.95 -11.46 5.63
C ILE A 120 -4.96 -11.73 6.75
N THR A 121 -5.20 -13.00 7.07
CA THR A 121 -5.99 -13.38 8.26
C THR A 121 -5.15 -13.30 9.53
N ASP A 122 -5.80 -13.16 10.70
CA ASP A 122 -5.08 -13.15 11.98
C ASP A 122 -4.28 -14.45 12.20
N GLN A 123 -4.82 -15.59 11.76
CA GLN A 123 -4.13 -16.87 11.87
C GLN A 123 -2.90 -16.95 10.97
N GLU A 124 -2.97 -16.44 9.74
CA GLU A 124 -1.82 -16.35 8.85
C GLU A 124 -0.76 -15.40 9.41
N LYS A 125 -1.18 -14.25 9.95
CA LYS A 125 -0.28 -13.30 10.59
C LYS A 125 0.49 -13.95 11.75
N GLU A 126 -0.20 -14.64 12.65
CA GLU A 126 0.43 -15.39 13.74
C GLU A 126 1.39 -16.47 13.22
N ASN A 127 1.01 -17.18 12.15
CA ASN A 127 1.86 -18.21 11.55
C ASN A 127 3.14 -17.61 10.96
N VAL A 128 3.04 -16.45 10.28
CA VAL A 128 4.19 -15.72 9.72
C VAL A 128 5.11 -15.25 10.84
N GLU A 129 4.57 -14.58 11.86
CA GLU A 129 5.36 -14.08 13.00
C GLU A 129 6.08 -15.23 13.72
N LYS A 130 5.37 -16.31 14.01
CA LYS A 130 5.92 -17.49 14.67
C LYS A 130 7.00 -18.16 13.83
N ALA A 131 6.76 -18.38 12.54
CA ALA A 131 7.73 -19.01 11.66
C ALA A 131 9.04 -18.21 11.66
N LEU A 132 8.96 -16.90 11.42
CA LEU A 132 10.12 -16.00 11.35
C LEU A 132 10.86 -15.92 12.69
N THR A 133 10.15 -15.80 13.81
CA THR A 133 10.76 -15.73 15.14
C THR A 133 11.55 -16.99 15.51
N THR A 134 11.13 -18.15 15.00
CA THR A 134 11.81 -19.42 15.27
C THR A 134 13.01 -19.70 14.36
N MET A 135 13.27 -18.84 13.37
CA MET A 135 14.32 -19.10 12.39
C MET A 135 15.73 -18.90 12.98
N PRO A 136 16.70 -19.78 12.61
CA PRO A 136 18.10 -19.54 12.91
C PRO A 136 18.57 -18.19 12.34
N GLY A 137 19.30 -17.43 13.16
CA GLY A 137 19.84 -16.13 12.74
C GLY A 137 18.91 -14.94 12.96
N VAL A 138 17.62 -15.15 13.27
CA VAL A 138 16.73 -14.07 13.68
C VAL A 138 17.01 -13.68 15.14
N GLU A 139 17.13 -12.38 15.39
CA GLU A 139 17.29 -11.79 16.72
C GLU A 139 15.95 -11.30 17.27
N ASN A 140 15.19 -10.57 16.46
CA ASN A 140 13.90 -10.01 16.85
C ASN A 140 12.96 -9.90 15.64
N VAL A 141 11.66 -10.05 15.89
CA VAL A 141 10.58 -9.77 14.93
C VAL A 141 9.62 -8.79 15.60
N ALA A 142 9.41 -7.63 14.98
CA ALA A 142 8.50 -6.61 15.49
C ALA A 142 7.39 -6.35 14.47
N PHE A 143 6.14 -6.44 14.93
CA PHE A 143 4.99 -6.04 14.13
C PHE A 143 4.86 -4.51 14.09
N GLU A 144 4.64 -3.98 12.89
CA GLU A 144 4.40 -2.57 12.65
C GLU A 144 3.03 -2.41 12.00
N ASP A 145 2.14 -1.73 12.72
CA ASP A 145 0.81 -1.43 12.23
C ASP A 145 0.82 -0.27 11.21
N LYS A 146 -0.36 -0.02 10.63
CA LYS A 146 -0.57 1.04 9.65
C LYS A 146 -0.27 2.44 10.19
N ALA A 147 -0.50 2.69 11.47
CA ALA A 147 -0.27 4.00 12.08
C ALA A 147 1.23 4.28 12.24
N VAL A 148 1.99 3.28 12.71
CA VAL A 148 3.46 3.33 12.80
C VAL A 148 4.07 3.59 11.42
N LEU A 149 3.63 2.85 10.40
CA LEU A 149 4.14 3.01 9.05
C LEU A 149 3.71 4.35 8.43
N TYR A 150 2.48 4.80 8.67
CA TYR A 150 2.04 6.12 8.19
C TYR A 150 2.85 7.26 8.81
N ASP A 151 3.15 7.19 10.10
CA ASP A 151 3.99 8.18 10.76
C ASP A 151 5.41 8.17 10.18
N ARG A 152 6.01 6.97 9.99
CA ARG A 152 7.31 6.84 9.32
C ARG A 152 7.31 7.45 7.92
N PHE A 153 6.31 7.13 7.10
CA PHE A 153 6.16 7.70 5.76
C PHE A 153 6.13 9.24 5.82
N ARG A 154 5.29 9.82 6.68
CA ARG A 154 5.21 11.28 6.82
C ARG A 154 6.53 11.89 7.24
N ASN A 155 7.20 11.28 8.22
CA ASN A 155 8.49 11.75 8.71
C ASN A 155 9.56 11.67 7.62
N ASN A 156 9.58 10.62 6.81
CA ASN A 156 10.55 10.46 5.73
C ASN A 156 10.34 11.49 4.61
N VAL A 157 9.11 11.72 4.18
CA VAL A 157 8.75 12.75 3.19
C VAL A 157 9.08 14.15 3.71
N LEU A 158 8.79 14.45 4.98
CA LEU A 158 9.11 15.74 5.59
C LEU A 158 10.63 15.96 5.71
N LYS A 159 11.40 14.91 6.01
CA LYS A 159 12.86 14.97 6.15
C LYS A 159 13.57 15.11 4.80
N SER A 160 13.13 14.39 3.77
CA SER A 160 13.74 14.48 2.43
C SER A 160 13.38 15.78 1.73
N GLY A 161 12.18 16.31 1.99
CA GLY A 161 11.62 17.45 1.24
C GLY A 161 11.17 17.08 -0.17
N GLU A 162 11.36 15.82 -0.57
CA GLU A 162 10.88 15.25 -1.83
C GLU A 162 9.49 14.69 -1.63
N HIS A 163 8.69 14.66 -2.71
CA HIS A 163 7.38 14.01 -2.70
C HIS A 163 6.37 14.58 -1.69
N SER A 164 6.51 15.86 -1.31
CA SER A 164 5.60 16.53 -0.38
C SER A 164 4.13 16.48 -0.81
N GLU A 165 3.87 16.39 -2.11
CA GLU A 165 2.54 16.20 -2.71
C GLU A 165 1.86 14.91 -2.23
N LEU A 166 2.63 13.92 -1.81
CA LEU A 166 2.12 12.62 -1.36
C LEU A 166 1.47 12.68 0.01
N LEU A 167 1.80 13.67 0.85
CA LEU A 167 1.19 13.84 2.18
C LEU A 167 -0.32 14.11 2.13
N GLY A 168 -0.83 14.61 0.99
CA GLY A 168 -2.27 14.83 0.78
C GLY A 168 -2.99 13.70 0.04
N VAL A 169 -2.25 12.78 -0.58
CA VAL A 169 -2.79 11.70 -1.40
C VAL A 169 -2.82 10.39 -0.64
N ILE A 170 -1.74 10.08 0.06
CA ILE A 170 -1.55 8.81 0.77
C ILE A 170 -2.19 8.92 2.15
N LYS A 171 -3.06 7.97 2.46
CA LYS A 171 -3.77 7.86 3.72
C LYS A 171 -3.22 6.69 4.53
N MET A 172 -3.50 6.68 5.82
CA MET A 172 -3.17 5.56 6.70
C MET A 172 -3.78 4.23 6.20
N GLY A 173 -4.98 4.27 5.61
CA GLY A 173 -5.62 3.08 5.01
C GLY A 173 -4.84 2.49 3.84
N ASP A 174 -4.00 3.29 3.17
CA ASP A 174 -3.16 2.83 2.06
C ASP A 174 -1.93 2.06 2.54
N MET A 175 -1.60 2.12 3.83
CA MET A 175 -0.49 1.38 4.42
C MET A 175 -0.82 -0.10 4.56
N SER A 176 0.13 -0.94 4.17
CA SER A 176 0.15 -2.36 4.54
C SER A 176 0.85 -2.51 5.88
N GLU A 177 0.38 -3.42 6.73
CA GLU A 177 1.11 -3.80 7.94
C GLU A 177 2.40 -4.53 7.57
N SER A 178 3.38 -4.55 8.47
CA SER A 178 4.64 -5.24 8.24
C SER A 178 5.20 -5.93 9.47
N LEU A 179 6.13 -6.86 9.23
CA LEU A 179 7.03 -7.43 10.23
C LEU A 179 8.45 -6.96 9.94
N ARG A 180 9.05 -6.27 10.91
CA ARG A 180 10.43 -5.82 10.89
C ARG A 180 11.31 -6.85 11.59
N ILE A 181 12.25 -7.45 10.85
CA ILE A 181 13.10 -8.53 11.33
C ILE A 181 14.52 -8.00 11.51
N ILE A 182 15.02 -8.10 12.74
CA ILE A 182 16.41 -7.84 13.08
C ILE A 182 17.15 -9.18 13.07
N MET A 183 18.26 -9.22 12.36
CA MET A 183 19.09 -10.41 12.20
C MET A 183 20.30 -10.33 13.12
N LYS A 184 20.71 -11.47 13.69
CA LYS A 184 21.94 -11.57 14.48
C LYS A 184 23.15 -11.17 13.62
N PRO A 185 24.19 -10.57 14.21
CA PRO A 185 25.42 -10.25 13.50
C PRO A 185 26.01 -11.47 12.78
N GLY A 186 26.28 -11.34 11.48
CA GLY A 186 26.87 -12.40 10.65
C GLY A 186 25.92 -13.53 10.26
N ALA A 187 24.62 -13.44 10.57
CA ALA A 187 23.64 -14.43 10.12
C ALA A 187 23.45 -14.40 8.60
N ASP A 188 23.08 -15.54 8.03
CA ASP A 188 22.60 -15.65 6.65
C ASP A 188 21.12 -15.25 6.59
N TRP A 189 20.80 -14.25 5.76
CA TRP A 189 19.45 -13.73 5.60
C TRP A 189 18.67 -14.46 4.51
N GLY A 190 19.36 -15.12 3.57
CA GLY A 190 18.73 -15.78 2.42
C GLY A 190 17.60 -16.73 2.83
N PRO A 191 17.83 -17.67 3.77
CA PRO A 191 16.78 -18.57 4.23
C PRO A 191 15.57 -17.86 4.82
N VAL A 192 15.77 -16.76 5.58
CA VAL A 192 14.68 -15.99 6.18
C VAL A 192 13.86 -15.27 5.13
N ILE A 193 14.52 -14.65 4.15
CA ILE A 193 13.86 -13.95 3.04
C ILE A 193 13.04 -14.93 2.20
N GLU A 194 13.63 -16.07 1.81
CA GLU A 194 12.95 -17.08 0.99
C GLU A 194 11.78 -17.72 1.74
N THR A 195 11.94 -17.98 3.03
CA THR A 195 10.84 -18.48 3.88
C THR A 195 9.70 -17.47 3.90
N ALA A 196 9.99 -16.20 4.22
CA ALA A 196 8.99 -15.13 4.26
C ALA A 196 8.23 -14.98 2.94
N ARG A 197 8.94 -14.98 1.80
CA ARG A 197 8.34 -14.85 0.46
C ARG A 197 7.37 -15.98 0.13
N GLY A 198 7.60 -17.18 0.66
CA GLY A 198 6.75 -18.33 0.43
C GLY A 198 5.53 -18.43 1.35
N MET A 199 5.38 -17.53 2.33
CA MET A 199 4.30 -17.65 3.31
C MET A 199 2.97 -17.07 2.81
N PRO A 200 1.84 -17.73 3.06
CA PRO A 200 0.51 -17.15 2.86
C PRO A 200 0.36 -15.83 3.62
N GLY A 201 -0.25 -14.83 2.96
CA GLY A 201 -0.47 -13.51 3.54
C GLY A 201 0.72 -12.55 3.45
N VAL A 202 1.84 -12.95 2.86
CA VAL A 202 2.98 -12.06 2.59
C VAL A 202 2.85 -11.45 1.19
N ALA A 203 2.85 -10.12 1.12
CA ALA A 203 2.75 -9.36 -0.12
C ALA A 203 4.12 -9.15 -0.77
N ASN A 204 5.10 -8.73 0.03
CA ASN A 204 6.44 -8.43 -0.45
C ASN A 204 7.46 -8.56 0.69
N VAL A 205 8.72 -8.85 0.35
CA VAL A 205 9.84 -8.94 1.30
C VAL A 205 10.98 -8.10 0.79
N VAL A 206 11.37 -7.10 1.58
CA VAL A 206 12.47 -6.19 1.26
C VAL A 206 13.67 -6.45 2.16
N ASP A 207 14.81 -6.70 1.52
CA ASP A 207 16.12 -6.73 2.16
C ASP A 207 16.76 -5.35 2.07
N GLN A 208 16.86 -4.63 3.19
CA GLN A 208 17.43 -3.29 3.20
C GLN A 208 18.94 -3.25 2.99
N ARG A 209 19.64 -4.40 3.01
CA ARG A 209 21.05 -4.44 2.58
C ARG A 209 21.19 -4.16 1.09
N CYS A 210 20.10 -4.34 0.34
CA CYS A 210 20.05 -4.21 -1.11
C CYS A 210 19.63 -2.81 -1.61
N ASP A 211 19.52 -1.80 -0.74
CA ASP A 211 19.04 -0.45 -1.13
C ASP A 211 20.02 0.35 -2.03
N SER A 212 21.19 -0.20 -2.35
CA SER A 212 22.14 0.45 -3.28
C SER A 212 23.01 -0.47 -4.14
N SER A 213 23.00 -1.80 -3.94
CA SER A 213 23.97 -2.70 -4.61
C SER A 213 23.56 -4.19 -4.67
N CYS A 214 22.26 -4.46 -4.80
CA CYS A 214 21.74 -5.67 -5.40
C CYS A 214 20.88 -5.27 -6.61
#